data_AF-E9DEZ6-F1
#
_entry.id   AF-E9DEZ6-F1
#
_cell.length_a   1.000
_cell.length_b   1.000
_cell.length_c   1.000
_cell.angle_alpha   90.00
_cell.angle_beta   90.00
_cell.angle_gamma   90.00
#
_symmetry.space_group_name_H-M   'P 1'
#
loop_
_entity.id
_entity.type
_entity.pdbx_description
1 polymer ?
#
loop_
_entity_poly.entity_id
_entity_poly.type
_entity_poly.pdbx_seq_one_letter_code
_entity_poly.pdbx_strand_id
1 'polypeptide(L)'
;MEHQWVPNGFILIIVMEKVTGESLETFRGRPSKQQGKIRGAFRHSLKELYSFGIEPRHTRLQNLIYDPKKNRCYIIDYEDVNFLQLANPLRRAREEFCKWSLTGRDRQK
;
A
#
# COMPACT_ATOMS: atom_id res chain seq x y z
N MET A 1 -24.38 -35.45 8.03
CA MET A 1 -23.94 -34.24 8.74
C MET A 1 -23.64 -33.19 7.69
N GLU A 2 -24.44 -32.13 7.63
CA GLU A 2 -24.18 -31.00 6.73
C GLU A 2 -22.90 -30.29 7.22
N HIS A 3 -21.91 -30.13 6.32
CA HIS A 3 -20.77 -29.28 6.59
C HIS A 3 -21.24 -27.82 6.56
N GLN A 4 -21.69 -27.30 7.69
CA GLN A 4 -21.86 -25.86 7.85
C GLN A 4 -20.47 -25.21 7.91
N TRP A 5 -20.14 -24.44 6.88
CA TRP A 5 -18.86 -23.73 6.78
C TRP A 5 -18.72 -22.64 7.84
N VAL A 6 -19.84 -22.10 8.34
CA VAL A 6 -19.89 -21.05 9.36
C VAL A 6 -21.08 -21.25 10.31
N PRO A 7 -21.04 -22.23 11.24
CA PRO A 7 -22.11 -22.44 12.20
C PRO A 7 -22.28 -21.21 13.11
N ASN A 8 -23.50 -20.67 13.20
CA ASN A 8 -23.85 -19.48 13.99
C ASN A 8 -23.07 -18.19 13.65
N GLY A 9 -22.48 -18.09 12.46
CA GLY A 9 -21.73 -16.91 12.03
C GLY A 9 -22.16 -16.38 10.66
N PHE A 10 -21.35 -15.46 10.12
CA PHE A 10 -21.58 -14.86 8.81
C PHE A 10 -20.26 -14.71 8.04
N ILE A 11 -20.38 -14.59 6.71
CA ILE A 11 -19.28 -14.19 5.83
C ILE A 11 -19.57 -12.75 5.41
N LEU A 12 -18.63 -11.84 5.66
CA LEU A 12 -18.68 -10.48 5.12
C LEU A 12 -17.85 -10.43 3.84
N ILE A 13 -18.48 -9.99 2.75
CA ILE A 13 -17.80 -9.80 1.45
C ILE A 13 -17.80 -8.31 1.14
N ILE A 14 -16.62 -7.73 1.01
CA ILE A 14 -16.45 -6.34 0.56
C ILE A 14 -16.05 -6.37 -0.91
N VAL A 15 -16.90 -5.81 -1.77
CA VAL A 15 -16.62 -5.66 -3.20
C VAL A 15 -16.03 -4.27 -3.45
N MET A 16 -14.87 -4.22 -4.08
CA MET A 16 -14.14 -2.99 -4.41
C MET A 16 -13.82 -2.95 -5.90
N GLU A 17 -13.54 -1.75 -6.42
CA GLU A 17 -13.04 -1.58 -7.78
C GLU A 17 -11.74 -2.37 -7.97
N LYS A 18 -11.67 -3.17 -9.04
CA LYS A 18 -10.42 -3.82 -9.44
C LYS A 18 -9.48 -2.78 -10.04
N VAL A 19 -8.43 -2.43 -9.30
CA VAL A 19 -7.42 -1.48 -9.77
C VAL A 19 -6.54 -2.08 -10.88
N THR A 20 -6.03 -1.21 -11.74
CA THR A 20 -5.08 -1.54 -12.81
C THR A 20 -3.63 -1.57 -12.28
N GLY A 21 -2.77 -2.37 -12.90
CA GLY A 21 -1.33 -2.38 -12.63
C GLY A 21 -0.81 -3.74 -12.18
N GLU A 22 0.38 -3.72 -11.58
CA GLU A 22 1.12 -4.91 -11.14
C GLU A 22 1.43 -4.85 -9.65
N SER A 23 1.41 -6.01 -8.99
CA SER A 23 1.91 -6.15 -7.62
C SER A 23 3.37 -5.71 -7.51
N LEU A 24 3.71 -5.06 -6.40
CA LEU A 24 5.08 -4.67 -6.06
C LEU A 24 5.81 -5.70 -5.18
N GLU A 25 5.27 -6.89 -4.97
CA GLU A 25 5.93 -7.96 -4.20
C GLU A 25 7.37 -8.25 -4.69
N THR A 26 7.58 -8.22 -6.01
CA THR A 26 8.90 -8.41 -6.66
C THR A 26 9.66 -7.11 -6.91
N PHE A 27 9.28 -5.99 -6.25
CA PHE A 27 9.85 -4.65 -6.47
C PHE A 27 11.39 -4.61 -6.50
N ARG A 28 12.04 -5.37 -5.61
CA ARG A 28 13.52 -5.39 -5.49
C ARG A 28 14.23 -5.92 -6.72
N GLY A 29 13.58 -6.77 -7.52
CA GLY A 29 14.12 -7.29 -8.78
C GLY A 29 13.98 -6.33 -9.96
N ARG A 30 13.28 -5.20 -9.80
CA ARG A 30 13.06 -4.24 -10.89
C ARG A 30 14.30 -3.37 -11.12
N PRO A 31 14.58 -2.90 -12.35
CA PRO A 31 15.70 -2.00 -12.63
C PRO A 31 15.64 -0.69 -11.82
N SER A 32 16.80 -0.12 -11.46
CA SER A 32 16.89 1.08 -10.60
C SER A 32 16.07 2.27 -11.12
N LYS A 33 16.04 2.49 -12.45
CA LYS A 33 15.21 3.52 -13.08
C LYS A 33 13.72 3.32 -12.80
N GLN A 34 13.25 2.08 -12.87
CA GLN A 34 11.86 1.72 -12.59
C GLN A 34 11.57 1.84 -11.08
N GLN A 35 12.49 1.40 -10.23
CA GLN A 35 12.36 1.58 -8.78
C GLN A 35 12.23 3.05 -8.39
N GLY A 36 13.04 3.93 -9.00
CA GLY A 36 12.94 5.38 -8.79
C GLY A 36 11.58 5.96 -9.14
N LYS A 37 11.04 5.57 -10.32
CA LYS A 37 9.70 5.98 -10.76
C LYS A 37 8.60 5.50 -9.79
N ILE A 38 8.65 4.23 -9.38
CA ILE A 38 7.70 3.64 -8.42
C ILE A 38 7.77 4.34 -7.07
N ARG A 39 8.98 4.62 -6.54
CA ARG A 39 9.14 5.37 -5.28
C ARG A 39 8.51 6.76 -5.38
N GLY A 40 8.66 7.43 -6.53
CA GLY A 40 8.03 8.72 -6.80
C GLY A 40 6.50 8.63 -6.76
N ALA A 41 5.91 7.71 -7.52
CA ALA A 41 4.47 7.46 -7.54
C ALA A 41 3.94 7.09 -6.15
N PHE A 42 4.61 6.19 -5.44
CA PHE A 42 4.22 5.78 -4.10
C PHE A 42 4.25 6.94 -3.09
N ARG A 43 5.26 7.82 -3.13
CA ARG A 43 5.28 9.01 -2.26
C ARG A 43 4.07 9.90 -2.48
N HIS A 44 3.61 10.03 -3.72
CA HIS A 44 2.43 10.83 -4.04
C HIS A 44 1.17 10.18 -3.48
N SER A 45 0.96 8.89 -3.75
CA SER A 45 -0.17 8.11 -3.25
C SER A 45 -0.22 8.02 -1.73
N LEU A 46 0.93 7.89 -1.06
CA LEU A 46 1.02 7.86 0.40
C LEU A 46 0.63 9.21 1.01
N LYS A 47 1.07 10.33 0.42
CA LYS A 47 0.64 11.66 0.88
C LYS A 47 -0.86 11.86 0.74
N GLU A 48 -1.42 11.43 -0.38
CA GLU A 48 -2.86 11.47 -0.62
C GLU A 48 -3.61 10.65 0.44
N LEU A 49 -3.20 9.40 0.69
CA LEU A 49 -3.81 8.56 1.72
C LEU A 49 -3.80 9.23 3.11
N TYR A 50 -2.65 9.73 3.55
CA TYR A 50 -2.55 10.37 4.86
C TYR A 50 -3.35 11.67 4.93
N SER A 51 -3.58 12.37 3.81
CA SER A 51 -4.43 13.56 3.82
C SER A 51 -5.89 13.27 4.24
N PHE A 52 -6.33 12.01 4.15
CA PHE A 52 -7.61 11.53 4.69
C PHE A 52 -7.55 11.11 6.16
N GLY A 53 -6.39 11.25 6.83
CA GLY A 53 -6.19 10.83 8.21
C GLY A 53 -6.13 9.32 8.41
N ILE A 54 -5.79 8.55 7.36
CA ILE A 54 -5.73 7.08 7.41
C ILE A 54 -4.27 6.63 7.45
N GLU A 55 -3.93 5.80 8.43
CA GLU A 55 -2.62 5.12 8.54
C GLU A 55 -2.82 3.59 8.49
N PRO A 56 -2.41 2.93 7.39
CA PRO A 56 -2.43 1.47 7.31
C PRO A 56 -1.45 0.86 8.31
N ARG A 57 -1.88 -0.17 9.05
CA ARG A 57 -0.98 -0.91 9.94
C ARG A 57 -0.07 -1.89 9.18
N HIS A 58 -0.50 -2.36 8.01
CA HIS A 58 0.25 -3.31 7.19
C HIS A 58 1.03 -2.63 6.05
N THR A 59 2.33 -2.38 6.26
CA THR A 59 3.21 -1.69 5.29
C THR A 59 3.99 -2.64 4.37
N ARG A 60 3.32 -3.67 3.84
CA ARG A 60 3.94 -4.74 3.02
C ARG A 60 3.88 -4.43 1.53
N LEU A 61 4.87 -4.89 0.76
CA LEU A 61 4.92 -4.68 -0.70
C LEU A 61 3.78 -5.37 -1.46
N GLN A 62 3.26 -6.49 -0.93
CA GLN A 62 2.11 -7.20 -1.49
C GLN A 62 0.82 -6.36 -1.45
N ASN A 63 0.76 -5.36 -0.55
CA ASN A 63 -0.39 -4.45 -0.41
C ASN A 63 -0.24 -3.22 -1.33
N LEU A 64 0.68 -3.27 -2.30
CA LEU A 64 0.91 -2.20 -3.25
C LEU A 64 0.78 -2.70 -4.69
N ILE A 65 -0.02 -1.98 -5.47
CA ILE A 65 -0.16 -2.17 -6.91
C ILE A 65 0.31 -0.91 -7.61
N TYR A 66 1.24 -1.04 -8.56
CA TYR A 66 1.73 0.08 -9.35
C TYR A 66 1.16 0.04 -10.77
N ASP A 67 0.53 1.15 -11.17
CA ASP A 67 0.06 1.36 -12.54
C ASP A 67 1.07 2.24 -13.31
N PRO A 68 1.83 1.67 -14.26
CA PRO A 68 2.80 2.42 -15.04
C PRO A 68 2.18 3.41 -16.02
N LYS A 69 0.92 3.19 -16.46
CA LYS A 69 0.20 4.07 -17.39
C LYS A 69 -0.24 5.35 -16.68
N LYS A 70 -0.76 5.22 -15.45
CA LYS A 70 -1.19 6.34 -14.62
C LYS A 70 -0.07 6.93 -13.76
N ASN A 71 1.07 6.23 -13.67
CA ASN A 71 2.17 6.56 -12.74
C ASN A 71 1.67 6.72 -11.30
N ARG A 72 0.84 5.77 -10.84
CA ARG A 72 0.17 5.80 -9.53
C ARG A 72 0.39 4.48 -8.81
N CYS A 73 0.52 4.54 -7.49
CA CYS A 73 0.42 3.36 -6.64
C CYS A 73 -0.97 3.31 -5.97
N TYR A 74 -1.60 2.15 -5.99
CA TYR A 74 -2.74 1.84 -5.14
C TYR A 74 -2.21 1.14 -3.89
N ILE A 75 -2.65 1.61 -2.73
CA ILE A 75 -2.48 0.93 -1.44
C ILE A 75 -3.79 0.17 -1.22
N ILE A 76 -3.69 -1.12 -0.99
CA ILE A 76 -4.86 -2.00 -0.82
C ILE A 76 -4.80 -2.66 0.56
N ASP A 77 -5.79 -3.51 0.85
CA ASP A 77 -5.84 -4.31 2.07
C ASP A 77 -5.89 -3.43 3.34
N TYR A 78 -7.02 -2.74 3.48
CA TYR A 78 -7.34 -1.84 4.58
C TYR A 78 -8.09 -2.54 5.73
N GLU A 79 -7.88 -3.84 5.91
CA GLU A 79 -8.51 -4.60 7.00
C GLU A 79 -8.10 -4.05 8.38
N ASP A 80 -6.96 -3.35 8.44
CA ASP A 80 -6.43 -2.82 9.68
C ASP A 80 -5.79 -1.42 9.53
N VAL A 81 -6.49 -0.40 10.05
CA VAL A 81 -6.10 1.02 9.92
C VAL A 81 -6.23 1.78 11.24
N ASN A 82 -5.35 2.77 11.42
CA ASN A 82 -5.53 3.81 12.43
C ASN A 82 -6.17 5.04 11.79
N PHE A 83 -7.15 5.63 12.49
CA PHE A 83 -7.66 6.96 12.18
C PHE A 83 -6.86 7.98 12.97
N LEU A 84 -6.15 8.84 12.26
CA LEU A 84 -5.29 9.84 12.86
C LEU A 84 -6.01 11.18 12.93
N GLN A 85 -6.18 11.73 14.14
CA GLN A 85 -6.52 13.15 14.33
C GLN A 85 -5.25 13.99 14.12
N LEU A 86 -4.87 14.21 12.86
CA LEU A 86 -3.62 14.89 12.55
C LEU A 86 -3.81 16.39 12.37
N ALA A 87 -3.01 17.17 13.12
CA ALA A 87 -2.74 18.56 12.78
C ALA A 87 -1.86 18.69 11.51
N ASN A 88 -1.09 17.65 11.13
CA ASN A 88 -0.24 17.69 9.93
C ASN A 88 -0.01 16.30 9.27
N PRO A 89 -0.91 15.88 8.37
CA PRO A 89 -0.83 14.57 7.71
C PRO A 89 0.36 14.38 6.78
N LEU A 90 0.82 15.46 6.14
CA LEU A 90 1.91 15.41 5.17
C LEU A 90 3.26 15.11 5.82
N ARG A 91 3.48 15.57 7.07
CA ARG A 91 4.67 15.21 7.84
C ARG A 91 4.69 13.71 8.11
N ARG A 92 3.55 13.15 8.53
CA ARG A 92 3.43 11.74 8.86
C ARG A 92 3.69 10.84 7.65
N ALA A 93 3.13 11.16 6.47
CA ALA A 93 3.42 10.41 5.24
C ALA A 93 4.93 10.32 4.91
N ARG A 94 5.72 11.35 5.22
CA ARG A 94 7.18 11.31 5.00
C ARG A 94 7.89 10.36 5.96
N GLU A 95 7.53 10.39 7.25
CA GLU A 95 8.07 9.50 8.27
C GLU A 95 7.74 8.03 7.95
N GLU A 96 6.51 7.80 7.51
CA GLU A 96 5.95 6.47 7.30
C GLU A 96 6.45 5.81 6.02
N PHE A 97 6.89 6.57 5.01
CA PHE A 97 7.48 6.04 3.78
C PHE A 97 8.57 4.99 4.05
N CYS A 98 9.37 5.18 5.11
CA CYS A 98 10.47 4.28 5.46
C CYS A 98 10.02 2.90 5.98
N LYS A 99 8.79 2.79 6.50
CA LYS A 99 8.22 1.50 6.96
C LYS A 99 7.84 0.59 5.79
N TRP A 100 7.64 1.17 4.62
CA TRP A 100 7.41 0.42 3.40
C TRP A 100 8.76 -0.04 2.88
N SER A 101 8.90 -1.33 2.57
CA SER A 101 10.13 -1.98 2.08
C SER A 101 10.59 -1.50 0.68
N LEU A 102 10.24 -0.27 0.31
CA LEU A 102 10.62 0.47 -0.88
C LEU A 102 11.92 1.27 -0.68
N THR A 103 12.41 1.39 0.55
CA THR A 103 13.72 1.98 0.86
C THR A 103 14.84 0.99 0.53
N GLY A 104 15.45 1.16 -0.64
CA GLY A 104 16.75 0.55 -0.91
C GLY A 104 17.81 1.40 -0.23
N ARG A 105 18.66 0.81 0.63
CA ARG A 105 20.05 1.27 0.61
C ARG A 105 20.62 0.70 -0.68
N ASP A 106 21.02 1.56 -1.60
CA ASP A 106 22.05 1.19 -2.56
C ASP A 106 23.29 0.81 -1.74
N ARG A 107 23.44 -0.48 -1.44
CA ARG A 107 24.78 -1.02 -1.16
C ARG A 107 25.33 -1.41 -2.52
N GLN A 108 25.87 -0.43 -3.22
CA GLN A 108 26.95 -0.70 -4.17
C GLN A 108 28.07 -1.39 -3.37
N LYS A 109 28.31 -2.65 -3.68
CA LYS A 109 29.63 -3.27 -3.60
C LYS A 109 29.93 -3.81 -4.98
#